data_AF-A0A527H6M3-F1
#
_entry.id   AF-A0A527H6M3-F1
#
_cell.length_a   1.000
_cell.length_b   1.000
_cell.length_c   1.000
_cell.angle_alpha   90.00
_cell.angle_beta   90.00
_cell.angle_gamma   90.00
#
_symmetry.space_group_name_H-M   'P 1'
#
loop_
_entity.id
_entity.type
_entity.pdbx_description
1 polymer ?
#
loop_
_entity_poly.entity_id
_entity_poly.type
_entity_poly.pdbx_seq_one_letter_code
_entity_poly.pdbx_strand_id
1 'polypeptide(L)'
;GPDNARAKRTLSIVISMGVAFGALPRERGVIERAVELAEAAVRAVPDDEIARCILSFALESCGRIDEAIAECRHAISLNPSYPTGHGDISMLFALRGQVDEAVREANEAIRLGTHDVIDFWRHHGLVVALFAGGDNQRALEAARKVVRTKPGFVRGALYWAATASATGNNEEASRAIHHCLSQLPHLNLSNVCPGFVPRYVKDHHHSRFLEMLSRAGLPSS
;
A
#
# COMPACT_ATOMS: atom_id res chain seq x y z
N GLY A 1 -3.01 -26.72 15.38
CA GLY A 1 -4.42 -26.35 15.65
C GLY A 1 -4.69 -24.90 15.24
N PRO A 2 -5.96 -24.50 15.16
CA PRO A 2 -6.42 -23.16 14.74
C PRO A 2 -5.82 -22.00 15.54
N ASP A 3 -5.55 -22.20 16.85
CA ASP A 3 -4.93 -21.16 17.69
C ASP A 3 -3.51 -20.80 17.22
N ASN A 4 -2.77 -21.79 16.70
CA ASN A 4 -1.45 -21.55 16.11
C ASN A 4 -1.58 -20.81 14.76
N ALA A 5 -2.63 -21.10 13.97
CA ALA A 5 -2.89 -20.39 12.71
C ALA A 5 -3.23 -18.91 12.96
N ARG A 6 -4.08 -18.63 13.96
CA ARG A 6 -4.42 -17.26 14.37
C ARG A 6 -3.20 -16.50 14.86
N ALA A 7 -2.36 -17.12 15.69
CA ALA A 7 -1.13 -16.49 16.17
C ALA A 7 -0.16 -16.17 15.02
N LYS A 8 0.02 -17.10 14.07
CA LYS A 8 0.88 -16.92 12.90
C LYS A 8 0.44 -15.79 12.00
N ARG A 9 -0.85 -15.73 11.64
CA ARG A 9 -1.37 -14.64 10.81
C ARG A 9 -1.26 -13.29 11.52
N THR A 10 -1.54 -13.22 12.83
CA THR A 10 -1.37 -11.99 13.63
C THR A 10 0.08 -11.54 13.64
N LEU A 11 1.04 -12.45 13.84
CA LEU A 11 2.45 -12.08 13.84
C LEU A 11 2.91 -11.62 12.45
N SER A 12 2.47 -12.29 11.39
CA SER A 12 2.78 -11.90 10.01
C SER A 12 2.28 -10.49 9.68
N ILE A 13 1.01 -10.17 10.01
CA ILE A 13 0.46 -8.85 9.71
C ILE A 13 1.15 -7.75 10.55
N VAL A 14 1.48 -8.02 11.82
CA VAL A 14 2.21 -7.06 12.66
C VAL A 14 3.60 -6.77 12.08
N ILE A 15 4.33 -7.80 11.61
CA ILE A 15 5.64 -7.59 10.98
C ILE A 15 5.47 -6.81 9.68
N SER A 16 4.54 -7.23 8.81
CA SER A 16 4.31 -6.59 7.52
C SER A 16 3.90 -5.13 7.67
N MET A 17 2.99 -4.82 8.61
CA MET A 17 2.57 -3.45 8.92
C MET A 17 3.70 -2.65 9.58
N GLY A 18 4.48 -3.28 10.45
CA GLY A 18 5.65 -2.66 11.07
C GLY A 18 6.64 -2.20 10.02
N VAL A 19 6.95 -3.04 9.03
CA VAL A 19 7.79 -2.68 7.88
C VAL A 19 7.13 -1.59 7.04
N ALA A 20 5.85 -1.78 6.68
CA ALA A 20 5.13 -0.86 5.80
C ALA A 20 4.96 0.56 6.38
N PHE A 21 4.84 0.68 7.70
CA PHE A 21 4.70 1.94 8.40
C PHE A 21 6.02 2.48 8.98
N GLY A 22 7.15 1.80 8.70
CA GLY A 22 8.48 2.23 9.13
C GLY A 22 8.75 2.06 10.63
N ALA A 23 7.94 1.26 11.33
CA ALA A 23 8.20 0.87 12.73
C ALA A 23 9.22 -0.29 12.83
N LEU A 24 9.42 -1.04 11.75
CA LEU A 24 10.45 -2.08 11.62
C LEU A 24 11.32 -1.80 10.39
N PRO A 25 12.62 -2.14 10.44
CA PRO A 25 13.50 -1.99 9.29
C PRO A 25 13.07 -2.94 8.18
N ARG A 26 13.21 -2.49 6.92
CA ARG A 26 12.92 -3.30 5.74
C ARG A 26 14.11 -4.22 5.41
N GLU A 27 14.34 -5.21 6.26
CA GLU A 27 15.39 -6.22 6.09
C GLU A 27 14.85 -7.50 5.45
N ARG A 28 15.64 -8.12 4.57
CA ARG A 28 15.24 -9.34 3.85
C ARG A 28 14.70 -10.42 4.78
N GLY A 29 15.41 -10.72 5.89
CA GLY A 29 14.99 -11.74 6.85
C GLY A 29 13.69 -11.40 7.59
N VAL A 30 13.43 -10.12 7.87
CA VAL A 30 12.19 -9.68 8.53
C VAL A 30 10.99 -9.89 7.60
N ILE A 31 11.13 -9.53 6.32
CA ILE A 31 10.03 -9.67 5.35
C ILE A 31 9.82 -11.14 4.98
N GLU A 32 10.90 -11.92 4.78
CA GLU A 32 10.81 -13.37 4.55
C GLU A 32 10.12 -14.06 5.73
N ARG A 33 10.42 -13.65 6.96
CA ARG A 33 9.73 -14.17 8.15
C ARG A 33 8.22 -13.88 8.13
N ALA A 34 7.80 -12.70 7.69
CA ALA A 34 6.38 -12.37 7.55
C ALA A 34 5.68 -13.29 6.54
N VAL A 35 6.33 -13.56 5.41
CA VAL A 35 5.83 -14.48 4.38
C VAL A 35 5.72 -15.90 4.93
N GLU A 36 6.77 -16.44 5.57
CA GLU A 36 6.74 -17.79 6.16
C GLU A 36 5.58 -17.99 7.14
N LEU A 37 5.34 -16.99 7.99
CA LEU A 37 4.27 -17.01 8.96
C LEU A 37 2.89 -16.98 8.29
N ALA A 38 2.72 -16.15 7.25
CA ALA A 38 1.47 -16.10 6.49
C ALA A 38 1.21 -17.40 5.73
N GLU A 39 2.20 -17.95 5.05
CA GLU A 39 2.08 -19.24 4.37
C GLU A 39 1.74 -20.36 5.35
N ALA A 40 2.35 -20.35 6.54
CA ALA A 40 2.05 -21.33 7.59
C ALA A 40 0.64 -21.17 8.16
N ALA A 41 0.06 -19.96 8.14
CA ALA A 41 -1.34 -19.73 8.51
C ALA A 41 -2.28 -20.27 7.43
N VAL A 42 -2.00 -19.96 6.15
CA VAL A 42 -2.75 -20.48 5.00
C VAL A 42 -2.70 -22.01 4.94
N ARG A 43 -1.54 -22.64 5.16
CA ARG A 43 -1.44 -24.12 5.22
C ARG A 43 -2.26 -24.73 6.35
N ALA A 44 -2.42 -24.02 7.45
CA ALA A 44 -3.19 -24.51 8.60
C ALA A 44 -4.70 -24.35 8.40
N VAL A 45 -5.13 -23.32 7.67
CA VAL A 45 -6.53 -23.08 7.29
C VAL A 45 -6.57 -22.59 5.83
N PRO A 46 -6.67 -23.51 4.85
CA PRO A 46 -6.56 -23.15 3.42
C PRO A 46 -7.64 -22.20 2.90
N ASP A 47 -8.82 -22.26 3.53
CA ASP A 47 -10.03 -21.51 3.17
C ASP A 47 -10.29 -20.34 4.13
N ASP A 48 -9.22 -19.70 4.64
CA ASP A 48 -9.29 -18.46 5.43
C ASP A 48 -8.91 -17.27 4.54
N GLU A 49 -9.90 -16.48 4.11
CA GLU A 49 -9.73 -15.30 3.26
C GLU A 49 -8.84 -14.24 3.91
N ILE A 50 -8.84 -14.15 5.24
CA ILE A 50 -8.02 -13.21 6.01
C ILE A 50 -6.56 -13.66 5.96
N ALA A 51 -6.29 -14.95 6.16
CA ALA A 51 -4.93 -15.49 6.04
C ALA A 51 -4.37 -15.31 4.62
N ARG A 52 -5.21 -15.46 3.59
CA ARG A 52 -4.86 -15.20 2.19
C ARG A 52 -4.51 -13.73 1.93
N CYS A 53 -5.29 -12.78 2.44
CA CYS A 53 -4.97 -11.35 2.32
C CYS A 53 -3.68 -10.99 3.07
N ILE A 54 -3.45 -11.56 4.25
CA ILE A 54 -2.21 -11.35 5.01
C ILE A 54 -0.99 -11.90 4.24
N LEU A 55 -1.13 -13.06 3.59
CA LEU A 55 -0.08 -13.59 2.71
C LEU A 55 0.16 -12.68 1.51
N SER A 56 -0.90 -12.19 0.87
CA SER A 56 -0.79 -11.22 -0.21
C SER A 56 -0.01 -9.97 0.20
N PHE A 57 -0.32 -9.38 1.36
CA PHE A 57 0.36 -8.20 1.87
C PHE A 57 1.85 -8.44 2.20
N ALA A 58 2.18 -9.63 2.74
CA ALA A 58 3.57 -10.03 2.97
C ALA A 58 4.33 -10.23 1.64
N LEU A 59 3.68 -10.83 0.63
CA LEU A 59 4.23 -11.01 -0.71
C LEU A 59 4.45 -9.67 -1.43
N GLU A 60 3.51 -8.73 -1.32
CA GLU A 60 3.68 -7.33 -1.78
C GLU A 60 4.91 -6.70 -1.16
N SER A 61 5.08 -6.86 0.16
CA SER A 61 6.21 -6.32 0.90
C SER A 61 7.54 -6.89 0.42
N CYS A 62 7.58 -8.11 -0.12
CA CYS A 62 8.76 -8.72 -0.78
C CYS A 62 8.92 -8.35 -2.27
N GLY A 63 7.93 -7.69 -2.89
CA GLY A 63 7.89 -7.43 -4.33
C GLY A 63 7.41 -8.62 -5.18
N ARG A 64 6.86 -9.68 -4.56
CA ARG A 64 6.29 -10.86 -5.23
C ARG A 64 4.85 -10.57 -5.67
N ILE A 65 4.68 -9.58 -6.55
CA ILE A 65 3.38 -9.00 -6.92
C ILE A 65 2.42 -10.00 -7.57
N ASP A 66 2.91 -10.86 -8.48
CA ASP A 66 2.04 -11.83 -9.16
C ASP A 66 1.47 -12.90 -8.20
N GLU A 67 2.29 -13.34 -7.25
CA GLU A 67 1.85 -14.28 -6.21
C GLU A 67 0.87 -13.62 -5.25
N ALA A 68 1.10 -12.36 -4.88
CA ALA A 68 0.15 -11.58 -4.08
C ALA A 68 -1.22 -11.46 -4.78
N ILE A 69 -1.24 -11.22 -6.10
CA ILE A 69 -2.49 -11.14 -6.88
C ILE A 69 -3.23 -12.48 -6.84
N ALA A 70 -2.52 -13.61 -6.96
CA ALA A 70 -3.14 -14.93 -6.88
C ALA A 70 -3.82 -15.17 -5.53
N GLU A 71 -3.16 -14.79 -4.44
CA GLU A 71 -3.72 -14.91 -3.08
C GLU A 71 -4.93 -14.00 -2.85
N CYS A 72 -4.92 -12.76 -3.35
CA CYS A 72 -6.10 -11.90 -3.29
C CYS A 72 -7.27 -12.45 -4.11
N ARG A 73 -7.02 -12.99 -5.31
CA ARG A 73 -8.07 -13.62 -6.12
C ARG A 73 -8.71 -14.80 -5.40
N HIS A 74 -7.88 -15.60 -4.71
CA HIS A 74 -8.38 -16.69 -3.88
C HIS A 74 -9.22 -16.15 -2.71
N ALA A 75 -8.72 -15.15 -1.98
CA ALA A 75 -9.48 -14.52 -0.88
C ALA A 75 -10.85 -13.99 -1.34
N ILE A 76 -10.91 -13.30 -2.48
CA ILE A 76 -12.15 -12.80 -3.08
C ILE A 76 -13.07 -13.96 -3.51
N SER A 77 -12.53 -15.07 -4.02
CA SER A 77 -13.34 -16.23 -4.36
C SER A 77 -13.97 -16.93 -3.16
N LEU A 78 -13.29 -16.91 -2.00
CA LEU A 78 -13.81 -17.44 -0.74
C LEU A 78 -14.88 -16.53 -0.15
N ASN A 79 -14.65 -15.22 -0.20
CA ASN A 79 -15.57 -14.21 0.31
C ASN A 79 -15.60 -12.95 -0.59
N PRO A 80 -16.51 -12.90 -1.58
CA PRO A 80 -16.64 -11.76 -2.48
C PRO A 80 -17.11 -10.46 -1.82
N SER A 81 -17.57 -10.52 -0.57
CA SER A 81 -17.99 -9.34 0.20
C SER A 81 -16.90 -8.88 1.17
N TYR A 82 -15.71 -9.49 1.15
CA TYR A 82 -14.62 -9.11 2.03
C TYR A 82 -13.87 -7.87 1.49
N PRO A 83 -14.01 -6.70 2.12
CA PRO A 83 -13.50 -5.45 1.54
C PRO A 83 -11.96 -5.43 1.40
N THR A 84 -11.25 -6.14 2.28
CA THR A 84 -9.78 -6.15 2.29
C THR A 84 -9.21 -6.85 1.06
N GLY A 85 -9.82 -7.94 0.59
CA GLY A 85 -9.36 -8.64 -0.62
C GLY A 85 -9.41 -7.74 -1.85
N HIS A 86 -10.51 -6.99 -2.02
CA HIS A 86 -10.67 -5.98 -3.07
C HIS A 86 -9.69 -4.80 -2.92
N GLY A 87 -9.44 -4.34 -1.69
CA GLY A 87 -8.51 -3.26 -1.42
C GLY A 87 -7.05 -3.63 -1.74
N ASP A 88 -6.64 -4.82 -1.32
CA ASP A 88 -5.28 -5.31 -1.54
C ASP A 88 -5.04 -5.62 -3.03
N ILE A 89 -5.99 -6.27 -3.73
CA ILE A 89 -5.82 -6.52 -5.17
C ILE A 89 -5.79 -5.22 -5.99
N SER A 90 -6.54 -4.20 -5.56
CA SER A 90 -6.50 -2.87 -6.17
C SER A 90 -5.09 -2.26 -6.10
N MET A 91 -4.46 -2.31 -4.91
CA MET A 91 -3.08 -1.85 -4.74
C MET A 91 -2.13 -2.58 -5.68
N LEU A 92 -2.25 -3.91 -5.79
CA LEU A 92 -1.39 -4.72 -6.63
C LEU A 92 -1.58 -4.42 -8.12
N PHE A 93 -2.82 -4.23 -8.58
CA PHE A 93 -3.10 -3.79 -9.94
C PHE A 93 -2.55 -2.39 -10.20
N ALA A 94 -2.63 -1.47 -9.25
CA ALA A 94 -2.06 -0.14 -9.37
C ALA A 94 -0.52 -0.19 -9.52
N LEU A 95 0.16 -1.01 -8.70
CA LEU A 95 1.61 -1.23 -8.81
C LEU A 95 2.01 -1.87 -10.14
N ARG A 96 1.16 -2.70 -10.74
CA ARG A 96 1.32 -3.24 -12.11
C ARG A 96 1.00 -2.23 -13.22
N GLY A 97 0.36 -1.12 -12.88
CA GLY A 97 -0.14 -0.17 -13.87
C GLY A 97 -1.39 -0.63 -14.61
N GLN A 98 -2.16 -1.55 -14.02
CA GLN A 98 -3.47 -1.99 -14.49
C GLN A 98 -4.54 -1.08 -13.87
N VAL A 99 -4.63 0.14 -14.40
CA VAL A 99 -5.34 1.26 -13.75
C VAL A 99 -6.84 1.00 -13.65
N ASP A 100 -7.48 0.52 -14.71
CA ASP A 100 -8.93 0.33 -14.75
C ASP A 100 -9.37 -0.77 -13.78
N GLU A 101 -8.64 -1.88 -13.74
CA GLU A 101 -8.84 -2.94 -12.75
C GLU A 101 -8.61 -2.41 -11.33
N ALA A 102 -7.52 -1.67 -11.10
CA ALA A 102 -7.23 -1.11 -9.79
C ALA A 102 -8.34 -0.17 -9.29
N VAL A 103 -8.83 0.75 -10.14
CA VAL A 103 -9.90 1.69 -9.77
C VAL A 103 -11.21 0.96 -9.48
N ARG A 104 -11.58 -0.03 -10.29
CA ARG A 104 -12.78 -0.85 -10.07
C ARG A 104 -12.72 -1.58 -8.72
N GLU A 105 -11.62 -2.27 -8.44
CA GLU A 105 -11.45 -3.02 -7.19
C GLU A 105 -11.36 -2.08 -5.97
N ALA A 106 -10.74 -0.90 -6.09
CA ALA A 106 -10.73 0.10 -5.01
C ALA A 106 -12.14 0.57 -4.67
N ASN A 107 -12.94 0.90 -5.70
CA ASN A 107 -14.31 1.37 -5.51
C ASN A 107 -15.18 0.28 -4.88
N GLU A 108 -14.99 -0.98 -5.27
CA GLU A 108 -15.68 -2.11 -4.65
C GLU A 108 -15.28 -2.28 -3.18
N ALA A 109 -13.99 -2.20 -2.87
CA ALA A 109 -13.50 -2.23 -1.49
C ALA A 109 -14.12 -1.12 -0.64
N ILE A 110 -14.18 0.11 -1.16
CA ILE A 110 -14.78 1.27 -0.47
C ILE A 110 -16.29 1.07 -0.28
N ARG A 111 -16.98 0.51 -1.28
CA ARG A 111 -18.42 0.22 -1.22
C ARG A 111 -18.74 -0.84 -0.16
N LEU A 112 -17.93 -1.90 -0.08
CA LEU A 112 -18.13 -3.01 0.86
C LEU A 112 -17.71 -2.64 2.30
N GLY A 113 -16.64 -1.86 2.45
CA GLY A 113 -15.99 -1.58 3.74
C GLY A 113 -16.25 -0.19 4.29
N THR A 114 -17.52 0.24 4.37
CA THR A 114 -17.84 1.59 4.83
C THR A 114 -17.57 1.77 6.33
N HIS A 115 -16.85 2.84 6.71
CA HIS A 115 -16.70 3.34 8.09
C HIS A 115 -15.96 2.45 9.10
N ASP A 116 -14.98 1.65 8.66
CA ASP A 116 -14.05 0.98 9.59
C ASP A 116 -12.70 1.71 9.71
N VAL A 117 -11.89 1.31 10.68
CA VAL A 117 -10.59 1.93 10.98
C VAL A 117 -9.55 1.76 9.86
N ILE A 118 -9.83 0.95 8.85
CA ILE A 118 -8.93 0.60 7.74
C ILE A 118 -9.37 1.29 6.43
N ASP A 119 -10.46 2.07 6.44
CA ASP A 119 -10.97 2.81 5.27
C ASP A 119 -9.89 3.65 4.54
N PHE A 120 -8.97 4.25 5.31
CA PHE A 120 -7.87 5.03 4.73
C PHE A 120 -6.96 4.20 3.81
N TRP A 121 -6.81 2.89 4.04
CA TRP A 121 -5.99 1.99 3.22
C TRP A 121 -6.66 1.70 1.88
N ARG A 122 -7.99 1.52 1.86
CA ARG A 122 -8.76 1.31 0.63
C ARG A 122 -8.74 2.55 -0.25
N HIS A 123 -8.93 3.72 0.37
CA HIS A 123 -8.75 5.00 -0.32
C HIS A 123 -7.33 5.23 -0.80
N HIS A 124 -6.32 4.73 -0.08
CA HIS A 124 -4.93 4.80 -0.53
C HIS A 124 -4.71 4.00 -1.83
N GLY A 125 -5.25 2.78 -1.94
CA GLY A 125 -5.22 2.01 -3.19
C GLY A 125 -5.78 2.79 -4.38
N LEU A 126 -6.92 3.48 -4.19
CA LEU A 126 -7.50 4.36 -5.21
C LEU A 126 -6.55 5.50 -5.61
N VAL A 127 -5.86 6.13 -4.65
CA VAL A 127 -4.88 7.19 -4.93
C VAL A 127 -3.74 6.66 -5.79
N VAL A 128 -3.18 5.49 -5.45
CA VAL A 128 -2.09 4.87 -6.22
C VAL A 128 -2.55 4.56 -7.64
N ALA A 129 -3.76 4.00 -7.80
CA ALA A 129 -4.34 3.68 -9.10
C ALA A 129 -4.53 4.93 -9.98
N LEU A 130 -5.17 5.98 -9.45
CA LEU A 130 -5.42 7.22 -10.18
C LEU A 130 -4.11 7.93 -10.53
N PHE A 131 -3.15 7.97 -9.61
CA PHE A 131 -1.83 8.53 -9.88
C PHE A 131 -1.13 7.76 -10.99
N ALA A 132 -1.12 6.42 -10.96
CA ALA A 132 -0.54 5.60 -12.02
C ALA A 132 -1.20 5.86 -13.38
N GLY A 133 -2.53 6.08 -13.40
CA GLY A 133 -3.28 6.46 -14.60
C GLY A 133 -3.10 7.90 -15.08
N GLY A 134 -2.39 8.74 -14.32
CA GLY A 134 -2.18 10.15 -14.65
C GLY A 134 -3.36 11.07 -14.31
N ASP A 135 -4.42 10.56 -13.68
CA ASP A 135 -5.57 11.35 -13.20
C ASP A 135 -5.21 12.06 -11.88
N ASN A 136 -4.28 13.01 -11.99
CA ASN A 136 -3.62 13.63 -10.84
C ASN A 136 -4.58 14.47 -9.99
N GLN A 137 -5.61 15.05 -10.62
CA GLN A 137 -6.59 15.87 -9.91
C GLN A 137 -7.43 15.00 -8.96
N ARG A 138 -8.01 13.90 -9.47
CA ARG A 138 -8.77 12.97 -8.62
C ARG A 138 -7.87 12.26 -7.61
N ALA A 139 -6.64 11.93 -8.00
CA ALA A 139 -5.66 11.37 -7.09
C ALA A 139 -5.33 12.32 -5.93
N LEU A 140 -5.16 13.63 -6.19
CA LEU A 140 -4.91 14.64 -5.17
C LEU A 140 -6.09 14.79 -4.19
N GLU A 141 -7.31 14.83 -4.69
CA GLU A 141 -8.52 14.91 -3.86
C GLU A 141 -8.65 13.70 -2.93
N ALA A 142 -8.42 12.50 -3.48
CA ALA A 142 -8.41 11.27 -2.70
C ALA A 142 -7.25 11.23 -1.69
N ALA A 143 -6.05 11.70 -2.06
CA ALA A 143 -4.89 11.74 -1.17
C ALA A 143 -5.12 12.68 0.02
N ARG A 144 -5.74 13.85 -0.22
CA ARG A 144 -6.18 14.75 0.85
C ARG A 144 -7.17 14.08 1.79
N LYS A 145 -8.09 13.25 1.29
CA LYS A 145 -9.01 12.46 2.15
C LYS A 145 -8.23 11.47 3.02
N VAL A 146 -7.30 10.72 2.43
CA VAL A 146 -6.46 9.74 3.16
C VAL A 146 -5.70 10.42 4.32
N VAL A 147 -5.03 11.54 4.04
CA VAL A 147 -4.24 12.27 5.06
C VAL A 147 -5.15 12.90 6.12
N ARG A 148 -6.35 13.38 5.78
CA ARG A 148 -7.32 13.87 6.77
C ARG A 148 -7.82 12.75 7.70
N THR A 149 -8.12 11.57 7.14
CA THR A 149 -8.60 10.42 7.93
C THR A 149 -7.50 9.83 8.80
N LYS A 150 -6.26 9.74 8.29
CA LYS A 150 -5.10 9.20 9.02
C LYS A 150 -3.86 10.07 8.81
N PRO A 151 -3.69 11.17 9.57
CA PRO A 151 -2.57 12.10 9.40
C PRO A 151 -1.18 11.44 9.55
N GLY A 152 -1.04 10.48 10.47
CA GLY A 152 0.22 9.76 10.67
C GLY A 152 0.55 8.71 9.60
N PHE A 153 -0.28 8.55 8.57
CA PHE A 153 0.00 7.59 7.48
C PHE A 153 0.91 8.21 6.43
N VAL A 154 2.22 8.09 6.64
CA VAL A 154 3.23 8.75 5.78
C VAL A 154 3.16 8.28 4.32
N ARG A 155 2.76 7.03 4.03
CA ARG A 155 2.60 6.58 2.63
C ARG A 155 1.50 7.38 1.91
N GLY A 156 0.40 7.67 2.61
CA GLY A 156 -0.64 8.55 2.11
C GLY A 156 -0.14 9.97 1.86
N ALA A 157 0.69 10.49 2.78
CA ALA A 157 1.29 11.82 2.64
C ALA A 157 2.31 11.92 1.49
N LEU A 158 3.05 10.84 1.20
CA LEU A 158 3.93 10.77 0.02
C LEU A 158 3.14 10.87 -1.29
N TYR A 159 2.01 10.17 -1.37
CA TYR A 159 1.14 10.31 -2.55
C TYR A 159 0.42 11.65 -2.60
N TRP A 160 0.12 12.27 -1.46
CA TRP A 160 -0.34 13.66 -1.42
C TRP A 160 0.71 14.62 -1.99
N ALA A 161 1.98 14.48 -1.61
CA ALA A 161 3.07 15.27 -2.17
C ALA A 161 3.23 15.05 -3.68
N ALA A 162 3.26 13.78 -4.11
CA ALA A 162 3.44 13.43 -5.52
C ALA A 162 2.30 13.92 -6.41
N THR A 163 1.05 13.77 -5.94
CA THR A 163 -0.14 14.24 -6.68
C THR A 163 -0.22 15.76 -6.71
N ALA A 164 0.08 16.46 -5.61
CA ALA A 164 0.13 17.92 -5.58
C ALA A 164 1.22 18.49 -6.50
N SER A 165 2.39 17.85 -6.55
CA SER A 165 3.45 18.21 -7.50
C SER A 165 3.00 17.99 -8.94
N ALA A 166 2.35 16.85 -9.22
CA ALA A 166 1.86 16.53 -10.56
C ALA A 166 0.73 17.46 -11.06
N THR A 167 0.00 18.14 -10.16
CA THR A 167 -0.97 19.18 -10.53
C THR A 167 -0.37 20.59 -10.54
N GLY A 168 0.94 20.75 -10.30
CA GLY A 168 1.63 22.05 -10.25
C GLY A 168 1.46 22.82 -8.95
N ASN A 169 0.85 22.23 -7.92
CA ASN A 169 0.62 22.86 -6.62
C ASN A 169 1.86 22.71 -5.72
N ASN A 170 2.96 23.39 -6.10
CA ASN A 170 4.27 23.23 -5.46
C ASN A 170 4.26 23.53 -3.96
N GLU A 171 3.54 24.57 -3.52
CA GLU A 171 3.44 24.91 -2.09
C GLU A 171 2.78 23.78 -1.27
N GLU A 172 1.73 23.17 -1.81
CA GLU A 172 1.07 22.04 -1.17
C GLU A 172 1.95 20.80 -1.17
N ALA A 173 2.66 20.55 -2.27
CA ALA A 173 3.61 19.45 -2.37
C ALA A 173 4.71 19.56 -1.32
N SER A 174 5.30 20.75 -1.14
CA SER A 174 6.34 20.97 -0.11
C SER A 174 5.79 20.87 1.31
N ARG A 175 4.57 21.35 1.58
CA ARG A 175 3.91 21.10 2.88
C ARG A 175 3.73 19.62 3.16
N ALA A 176 3.36 18.84 2.15
CA ALA A 176 3.23 17.40 2.27
C ALA A 176 4.57 16.70 2.56
N ILE A 177 5.67 17.14 1.93
CA ILE A 177 7.02 16.65 2.25
C ILE A 177 7.43 17.02 3.68
N HIS A 178 7.20 18.26 4.12
CA HIS A 178 7.47 18.65 5.51
C HIS A 178 6.68 17.80 6.51
N HIS A 179 5.42 17.50 6.20
CA HIS A 179 4.63 16.56 7.00
C HIS A 179 5.27 15.18 7.06
N CYS A 180 5.71 14.62 5.93
CA CYS A 180 6.41 13.33 5.89
C CYS A 180 7.69 13.34 6.76
N LEU A 181 8.53 14.37 6.61
CA LEU A 181 9.81 14.50 7.31
C LEU A 181 9.63 14.76 8.81
N SER A 182 8.52 15.37 9.24
CA SER A 182 8.20 15.52 10.67
C SER A 182 7.96 14.18 11.36
N GLN A 183 7.50 13.17 10.62
CA GLN A 183 7.23 11.82 11.12
C GLN A 183 8.42 10.88 10.89
N LEU A 184 9.12 11.05 9.76
CA LEU A 184 10.29 10.25 9.37
C LEU A 184 11.43 11.16 8.89
N PRO A 185 12.25 11.70 9.81
CA PRO A 185 13.29 12.68 9.49
C PRO A 185 14.37 12.19 8.52
N HIS A 186 14.57 10.87 8.43
CA HIS A 186 15.56 10.24 7.56
C HIS A 186 15.01 9.87 6.18
N LEU A 187 13.76 10.19 5.86
CA LEU A 187 13.15 9.83 4.58
C LEU A 187 13.77 10.66 3.44
N ASN A 188 14.23 9.97 2.39
CA ASN A 188 14.87 10.58 1.21
C ASN A 188 14.58 9.75 -0.05
N LEU A 189 14.97 10.24 -1.23
CA LEU A 189 14.75 9.56 -2.51
C LEU A 189 15.47 8.20 -2.60
N SER A 190 16.57 8.02 -1.87
CA SER A 190 17.33 6.75 -1.86
C SER A 190 16.68 5.65 -1.03
N ASN A 191 15.85 5.99 -0.03
CA ASN A 191 15.23 5.01 0.88
C ASN A 191 13.70 5.00 0.84
N VAL A 192 13.04 5.97 0.19
CA VAL A 192 11.58 6.00 0.08
C VAL A 192 11.05 4.77 -0.64
N CYS A 193 11.79 4.22 -1.60
CA CYS A 193 11.42 3.02 -2.34
C CYS A 193 12.64 2.08 -2.53
N PRO A 194 12.49 0.75 -2.36
CA PRO A 194 11.31 0.05 -1.85
C PRO A 194 11.20 0.13 -0.30
N GLY A 195 12.04 0.94 0.35
CA GLY A 195 12.16 0.99 1.81
C GLY A 195 10.85 1.32 2.51
N PHE A 196 10.15 2.37 2.08
CA PHE A 196 8.94 2.84 2.74
C PHE A 196 7.66 2.61 1.93
N VAL A 197 7.70 2.78 0.60
CA VAL A 197 6.61 2.41 -0.32
C VAL A 197 7.03 1.29 -1.26
N PRO A 198 6.09 0.43 -1.71
CA PRO A 198 6.38 -0.58 -2.72
C PRO A 198 6.87 0.05 -4.02
N ARG A 199 7.68 -0.69 -4.78
CA ARG A 199 8.09 -0.29 -6.14
C ARG A 199 6.97 -0.64 -7.12
N TYR A 200 6.69 0.26 -8.07
CA TYR A 200 5.91 -0.10 -9.24
C TYR A 200 6.65 -1.17 -10.07
N VAL A 201 5.89 -2.06 -10.69
CA VAL A 201 6.45 -3.08 -11.60
C VAL A 201 7.00 -2.44 -12.87
N LYS A 202 6.34 -1.39 -13.37
CA LYS A 202 6.78 -0.65 -14.56
C LYS A 202 7.68 0.51 -14.17
N ASP A 203 8.86 0.60 -14.81
CA ASP A 203 9.87 1.62 -14.49
C ASP A 203 9.36 3.05 -14.67
N HIS A 204 8.57 3.34 -15.71
CA HIS A 204 8.08 4.71 -15.92
C HIS A 204 7.14 5.19 -14.83
N HIS A 205 6.27 4.33 -14.27
CA HIS A 205 5.44 4.69 -13.11
C HIS A 205 6.30 4.98 -11.88
N HIS A 206 7.32 4.15 -11.68
CA HIS A 206 8.26 4.33 -10.58
C HIS A 206 9.07 5.62 -10.70
N SER A 207 9.69 5.86 -11.87
CA SER A 207 10.48 7.07 -12.15
C SER A 207 9.64 8.32 -12.01
N ARG A 208 8.40 8.31 -12.53
CA ARG A 208 7.47 9.42 -12.39
C ARG A 208 7.14 9.72 -10.93
N PHE A 209 6.89 8.69 -10.12
CA PHE A 209 6.63 8.88 -8.70
C PHE A 209 7.82 9.55 -7.98
N LEU A 210 9.04 9.05 -8.21
CA LEU A 210 10.25 9.64 -7.63
C LEU A 210 10.50 11.06 -8.13
N GLU A 211 10.25 11.34 -9.41
CA GLU A 211 10.35 12.68 -9.98
C GLU A 211 9.40 13.66 -9.26
N MET A 212 8.14 13.28 -9.05
CA MET A 212 7.18 14.15 -8.36
C MET A 212 7.58 14.40 -6.90
N LEU A 213 8.13 13.39 -6.22
CA LEU A 213 8.67 13.57 -4.86
C LEU A 213 9.89 14.49 -4.84
N SER A 214 10.80 14.34 -5.80
CA SER A 214 11.97 15.22 -5.96
C SER A 214 11.53 16.66 -6.20
N ARG A 215 10.58 16.89 -7.10
CA ARG A 215 10.00 18.22 -7.38
C ARG A 215 9.25 18.81 -6.18
N ALA A 216 8.63 17.96 -5.35
CA ALA A 216 8.00 18.37 -4.10
C ALA A 216 9.02 18.77 -3.00
N GLY A 217 10.30 18.45 -3.18
CA GLY A 217 11.40 18.79 -2.27
C GLY A 217 11.84 17.64 -1.36
N LEU A 218 11.56 16.38 -1.69
CA LEU A 218 12.12 15.25 -0.94
C LEU A 218 13.64 15.20 -1.14
N PRO A 219 14.46 15.15 -0.06
CA PRO A 219 15.92 15.13 -0.17
C PRO A 219 16.43 13.93 -0.97
N SER A 220 17.60 14.05 -1.60
CA SER A 220 18.24 12.95 -2.32
C SER A 220 18.84 11.88 -1.40
N SER A 221 19.41 12.32 -0.27
CA SER A 221 20.19 11.52 0.70
C SER A 221 20.07 12.11 2.09
#